data_AF-A0A7K1ZGW6-F1
#
_entry.id   AF-A0A7K1ZGW6-F1
#
_cell.length_a   1.000
_cell.length_b   1.000
_cell.length_c   1.000
_cell.angle_alpha   90.00
_cell.angle_beta   90.00
_cell.angle_gamma   90.00
#
_symmetry.space_group_name_H-M   'P 1'
#
loop_
_entity.id
_entity.type
_entity.pdbx_description
1 polymer ?
#
loop_
_entity_poly.entity_id
_entity_poly.type
_entity_poly.pdbx_seq_one_letter_code
_entity_poly.pdbx_strand_id
1 'polypeptide(L)'
;MENHPKGITPKVLRVAVPALLIILASGLIASGLSNLTKRSQETNLISLSIRQAEHIEAGFETAEPDEVENYVRESLRRRIDVPAIEGAELTGVSIHDAGDGARIPVLLYRNTNESGDIVLYAYSYAFLDTHGHRFQLTGDVLERIETEDLFDLRDSGETNVLVWRQRDDIFIAVTESDIEALENRIRASSQPAP
;
A
#
# COMPACT_ATOMS: atom_id res chain seq x y z
N MET A 1 78.33 -67.68 -7.52
CA MET A 1 77.75 -66.65 -8.41
C MET A 1 76.24 -66.74 -8.28
N GLU A 2 75.62 -65.56 -8.16
CA GLU A 2 74.30 -65.30 -7.61
C GLU A 2 73.15 -66.12 -8.18
N ASN A 3 72.19 -66.45 -7.31
CA ASN A 3 70.78 -66.63 -7.64
C ASN A 3 69.92 -66.30 -6.42
N HIS A 4 69.01 -65.34 -6.58
CA HIS A 4 67.96 -64.99 -5.60
C HIS A 4 67.10 -66.20 -5.22
N PRO A 5 66.57 -66.23 -3.97
CA PRO A 5 65.11 -66.29 -3.90
C PRO A 5 64.45 -65.53 -2.73
N LYS A 6 63.32 -64.92 -3.10
CA LYS A 6 62.03 -64.72 -2.39
C LYS A 6 61.94 -64.99 -0.88
N GLY A 7 61.37 -64.02 -0.18
CA GLY A 7 60.62 -64.22 1.07
C GLY A 7 59.49 -63.20 1.19
N ILE A 8 58.25 -63.67 1.11
CA ILE A 8 57.01 -62.89 1.25
C ILE A 8 56.49 -63.06 2.70
N THR A 9 55.94 -61.98 3.26
CA THR A 9 54.97 -61.86 4.40
C THR A 9 55.47 -62.09 5.84
N PRO A 10 55.00 -61.31 6.85
CA PRO A 10 53.61 -61.38 7.33
C PRO A 10 52.90 -60.09 7.82
N LYS A 11 51.56 -60.21 7.83
CA LYS A 11 50.53 -59.45 8.56
C LYS A 11 50.99 -58.92 9.92
N VAL A 12 50.65 -57.67 10.25
CA VAL A 12 49.88 -57.42 11.49
C VAL A 12 49.04 -56.13 11.39
N LEU A 13 47.74 -56.35 11.53
CA LEU A 13 46.68 -55.43 11.91
C LEU A 13 46.92 -54.85 13.32
N ARG A 14 46.73 -53.54 13.52
CA ARG A 14 46.34 -52.86 14.79
C ARG A 14 46.12 -51.37 14.48
N VAL A 15 44.87 -50.93 14.33
CA VAL A 15 44.03 -50.30 15.39
C VAL A 15 44.65 -49.01 15.92
N ALA A 16 44.07 -47.86 15.56
CA ALA A 16 43.59 -46.82 16.49
C ALA A 16 43.26 -45.50 15.74
N VAL A 17 41.96 -45.22 15.71
CA VAL A 17 41.28 -43.92 15.54
C VAL A 17 41.74 -42.95 16.66
N PRO A 18 41.55 -41.61 16.65
CA PRO A 18 41.48 -40.58 15.59
C PRO A 18 42.45 -39.40 15.86
N ALA A 19 42.84 -38.65 14.84
CA ALA A 19 43.22 -37.24 15.00
C ALA A 19 42.95 -36.51 13.69
N LEU A 20 41.67 -36.32 13.40
CA LEU A 20 41.21 -35.40 12.37
C LEU A 20 41.61 -34.00 12.84
N LEU A 21 42.83 -33.59 12.45
CA LEU A 21 43.33 -32.24 12.69
C LEU A 21 42.44 -31.28 11.91
N ILE A 22 41.55 -30.70 12.70
CA ILE A 22 40.77 -29.51 12.47
C ILE A 22 41.58 -28.50 11.65
N ILE A 23 41.25 -28.38 10.37
CA ILE A 23 41.59 -27.20 9.58
C ILE A 23 40.62 -26.10 10.05
N LEU A 24 41.00 -25.44 11.14
CA LEU A 24 40.44 -24.17 11.60
C LEU A 24 41.17 -23.07 10.84
N ALA A 25 40.67 -22.68 9.67
CA ALA A 25 41.02 -21.40 9.07
C ALA A 25 39.98 -21.01 7.99
N SER A 26 39.07 -20.16 8.42
CA SER A 26 38.64 -19.00 7.63
C SER A 26 37.78 -19.28 6.39
N GLY A 27 36.60 -19.82 6.61
CA GLY A 27 35.48 -19.64 5.68
C GLY A 27 34.20 -19.99 6.39
N LEU A 28 33.17 -19.16 6.27
CA LEU A 28 31.80 -19.35 6.78
C LEU A 28 31.47 -18.74 8.15
N ILE A 29 31.63 -17.43 8.34
CA ILE A 29 30.74 -16.67 9.25
C ILE A 29 30.49 -15.27 8.66
N ALA A 30 29.63 -15.15 7.65
CA ALA A 30 29.08 -13.84 7.26
C ALA A 30 27.71 -13.89 6.55
N SER A 31 26.98 -15.01 6.61
CA SER A 31 25.76 -15.18 5.80
C SER A 31 24.57 -15.77 6.57
N GLY A 32 24.55 -15.61 7.89
CA GLY A 32 23.57 -16.29 8.77
C GLY A 32 22.70 -15.42 9.66
N LEU A 33 22.82 -14.08 9.67
CA LEU A 33 22.08 -13.23 10.62
C LEU A 33 21.30 -12.05 10.01
N SER A 34 21.16 -11.95 8.69
CA SER A 34 20.39 -10.85 8.09
C SER A 34 18.86 -11.07 8.06
N ASN A 35 18.36 -12.20 8.57
CA ASN A 35 16.94 -12.57 8.46
C ASN A 35 16.07 -12.24 9.69
N LEU A 36 16.56 -11.47 10.68
CA LEU A 36 15.82 -11.25 11.94
C LEU A 36 15.14 -9.88 12.10
N THR A 37 15.06 -9.06 11.06
CA THR A 37 14.17 -7.89 11.06
C THR A 37 13.71 -7.55 9.64
N LYS A 38 12.82 -8.40 9.07
CA LYS A 38 11.80 -7.84 8.16
C LYS A 38 10.87 -7.00 9.04
N ARG A 39 11.29 -5.79 9.40
CA ARG A 39 10.35 -4.76 9.81
C ARG A 39 9.46 -4.57 8.59
N SER A 40 8.23 -5.06 8.67
CA SER A 40 7.21 -4.73 7.67
C SER A 40 7.23 -3.22 7.56
N GLN A 41 7.68 -2.69 6.42
CA GLN A 41 7.79 -1.26 6.23
C GLN A 41 6.37 -0.74 6.18
N GLU A 42 5.94 -0.08 7.25
CA GLU A 42 4.65 0.59 7.32
C GLU A 42 4.56 1.54 6.14
N THR A 43 3.50 1.37 5.36
CA THR A 43 3.20 2.15 4.16
C THR A 43 2.22 3.24 4.54
N ASN A 44 2.68 4.48 4.44
CA ASN A 44 1.81 5.64 4.59
C ASN A 44 0.80 5.68 3.42
N LEU A 45 -0.50 5.78 3.76
CA LEU A 45 -1.59 5.74 2.78
C LEU A 45 -1.61 6.95 1.84
N ILE A 46 -1.21 8.14 2.31
CA ILE A 46 -1.07 9.33 1.45
C ILE A 46 0.02 9.08 0.41
N SER A 47 1.20 8.64 0.84
CA SER A 47 2.31 8.33 -0.07
C SER A 47 1.98 7.19 -1.04
N LEU A 48 1.19 6.20 -0.60
CA LEU A 48 0.71 5.13 -1.47
C LEU A 48 -0.23 5.67 -2.55
N SER A 49 -1.19 6.50 -2.15
CA SER A 49 -2.21 7.08 -3.03
C SER A 49 -1.57 7.97 -4.11
N ILE A 50 -0.61 8.82 -3.73
CA ILE A 50 0.16 9.66 -4.68
C ILE A 50 0.85 8.78 -5.73
N ARG A 51 1.64 7.79 -5.32
CA ARG A 51 2.41 6.95 -6.25
C ARG A 51 1.54 6.17 -7.23
N GLN A 52 0.31 5.86 -6.83
CA GLN A 52 -0.59 5.03 -7.62
C GLN A 52 -1.48 5.85 -8.53
N ALA A 53 -1.79 7.11 -8.18
CA ALA A 53 -2.78 7.93 -8.89
C ALA A 53 -2.50 8.04 -10.40
N GLU A 54 -1.24 8.15 -10.81
CA GLU A 54 -0.83 8.25 -12.24
C GLU A 54 -1.20 7.03 -13.10
N HIS A 55 -1.46 5.88 -12.48
CA HIS A 55 -1.62 4.60 -13.18
C HIS A 55 -3.02 3.99 -13.02
N ILE A 56 -3.97 4.74 -12.45
CA ILE A 56 -5.32 4.21 -12.22
C ILE A 56 -6.21 4.49 -13.42
N GLU A 57 -6.78 3.42 -13.94
CA GLU A 57 -7.83 3.44 -14.96
C GLU A 57 -9.15 2.96 -14.35
N ALA A 58 -10.27 3.41 -14.94
CA ALA A 58 -11.60 2.98 -14.51
C ALA A 58 -11.79 1.48 -14.78
N GLY A 59 -12.10 0.71 -13.74
CA GLY A 59 -12.51 -0.68 -13.89
C GLY A 59 -14.00 -0.81 -14.27
N PHE A 60 -14.79 0.20 -13.91
CA PHE A 60 -16.19 0.37 -14.25
C PHE A 60 -16.45 1.85 -14.56
N GLU A 61 -16.74 2.14 -15.82
CA GLU A 61 -17.00 3.50 -16.32
C GLU A 61 -18.46 3.86 -16.14
N THR A 62 -18.72 4.97 -15.44
CA THR A 62 -20.05 5.55 -15.29
C THR A 62 -19.91 6.96 -14.74
N ALA A 63 -20.86 7.83 -15.06
CA ALA A 63 -20.97 9.16 -14.46
C ALA A 63 -21.99 9.20 -13.31
N GLU A 64 -22.72 8.11 -13.07
CA GLU A 64 -23.81 8.04 -12.11
C GLU A 64 -23.30 7.58 -10.73
N PRO A 65 -23.40 8.43 -9.68
CA PRO A 65 -22.93 8.09 -8.33
C PRO A 65 -23.56 6.81 -7.78
N ASP A 66 -24.87 6.65 -7.93
CA ASP A 66 -25.62 5.47 -7.44
C ASP A 66 -25.08 4.15 -8.05
N GLU A 67 -24.65 4.16 -9.30
CA GLU A 67 -24.08 2.99 -9.96
C GLU A 67 -22.71 2.63 -9.38
N VAL A 68 -21.87 3.62 -9.08
CA VAL A 68 -20.60 3.43 -8.39
C VAL A 68 -20.81 2.86 -6.99
N GLU A 69 -21.73 3.43 -6.21
CA GLU A 69 -22.04 2.94 -4.86
C GLU A 69 -22.52 1.49 -4.88
N ASN A 70 -23.39 1.16 -5.84
CA ASN A 70 -23.86 -0.21 -6.06
C ASN A 70 -22.70 -1.15 -6.44
N TYR A 71 -21.83 -0.73 -7.36
CA TYR A 71 -20.66 -1.51 -7.77
C TYR A 71 -19.71 -1.80 -6.61
N VAL A 72 -19.42 -0.80 -5.76
CA VAL A 72 -18.57 -0.98 -4.57
C VAL A 72 -19.24 -1.92 -3.56
N ARG A 73 -20.55 -1.78 -3.34
CA ARG A 73 -21.32 -2.65 -2.46
C ARG A 73 -21.34 -4.10 -2.93
N GLU A 74 -21.44 -4.34 -4.22
CA GLU A 74 -21.40 -5.70 -4.77
C GLU A 74 -20.00 -6.30 -4.73
N SER A 75 -18.98 -5.51 -5.07
CA SER A 75 -17.59 -5.94 -5.19
C SER A 75 -16.89 -6.15 -3.86
N LEU A 76 -17.18 -5.29 -2.87
CA LEU A 76 -16.49 -5.27 -1.58
C LEU A 76 -17.41 -5.52 -0.38
N ARG A 77 -18.73 -5.66 -0.58
CA ARG A 77 -19.72 -5.75 0.52
C ARG A 77 -19.64 -4.55 1.48
N ARG A 78 -19.23 -3.39 0.96
CA ARG A 78 -19.08 -2.13 1.68
C ARG A 78 -19.96 -1.06 1.04
N ARG A 79 -20.58 -0.21 1.87
CA ARG A 79 -21.25 1.00 1.38
C ARG A 79 -20.26 2.15 1.42
N ILE A 80 -20.37 3.04 0.45
CA ILE A 80 -19.71 4.34 0.42
C ILE A 80 -20.75 5.34 -0.05
N ASP A 81 -20.57 6.61 0.30
CA ASP A 81 -21.32 7.71 -0.31
C ASP A 81 -20.38 8.46 -1.26
N VAL A 82 -20.69 8.48 -2.55
CA VAL A 82 -19.81 9.11 -3.55
C VAL A 82 -19.84 10.64 -3.40
N PRO A 83 -18.69 11.30 -3.12
CA PRO A 83 -18.67 12.75 -2.93
C PRO A 83 -18.99 13.50 -4.22
N ALA A 84 -19.79 14.56 -4.10
CA ALA A 84 -19.99 15.51 -5.19
C ALA A 84 -18.88 16.57 -5.16
N ILE A 85 -18.20 16.75 -6.29
CA ILE A 85 -17.14 17.76 -6.45
C ILE A 85 -17.60 18.77 -7.49
N GLU A 86 -17.81 20.01 -7.08
CA GLU A 86 -18.22 21.07 -8.00
C GLU A 86 -17.17 21.27 -9.10
N GLY A 87 -17.59 21.38 -10.37
CA GLY A 87 -16.67 21.51 -11.51
C GLY A 87 -15.82 20.26 -11.80
N ALA A 88 -16.21 19.10 -11.28
CA ALA A 88 -15.62 17.82 -11.64
C ALA A 88 -16.71 16.79 -11.95
N GLU A 89 -16.52 16.03 -13.03
CA GLU A 89 -17.45 14.99 -13.45
C GLU A 89 -16.90 13.63 -13.03
N LEU A 90 -17.70 12.82 -12.34
CA LEU A 90 -17.38 11.42 -12.08
C LEU A 90 -17.27 10.69 -13.42
N THR A 91 -16.20 9.94 -13.63
CA THR A 91 -15.96 9.17 -14.86
C THR A 91 -15.95 7.66 -14.64
N GLY A 92 -15.76 7.22 -13.40
CA GLY A 92 -15.90 5.83 -13.03
C GLY A 92 -15.27 5.48 -11.70
N VAL A 93 -15.12 4.17 -11.49
CA VAL A 93 -14.54 3.58 -10.28
C VAL A 93 -13.66 2.39 -10.62
N SER A 94 -12.61 2.20 -9.83
CA SER A 94 -11.76 1.01 -9.84
C SER A 94 -11.69 0.41 -8.44
N ILE A 95 -11.43 -0.89 -8.35
CA ILE A 95 -11.12 -1.56 -7.08
C ILE A 95 -9.65 -1.93 -7.12
N HIS A 96 -8.84 -1.17 -6.39
CA HIS A 96 -7.41 -1.39 -6.35
C HIS A 96 -7.04 -2.40 -5.27
N ASP A 97 -6.12 -3.31 -5.58
CA ASP A 97 -5.57 -4.29 -4.63
C ASP A 97 -4.17 -3.84 -4.19
N ALA A 98 -4.07 -3.40 -2.93
CA ALA A 98 -2.81 -3.01 -2.31
C ALA A 98 -2.03 -4.21 -1.71
N GLY A 99 -2.51 -5.44 -1.91
CA GLY A 99 -1.94 -6.68 -1.41
C GLY A 99 -2.57 -7.16 -0.10
N ASP A 100 -2.47 -8.47 0.16
CA ASP A 100 -2.99 -9.13 1.37
C ASP A 100 -4.49 -8.88 1.64
N GLY A 101 -5.27 -8.82 0.56
CA GLY A 101 -6.71 -8.59 0.62
C GLY A 101 -7.12 -7.15 0.92
N ALA A 102 -6.17 -6.21 1.01
CA ALA A 102 -6.44 -4.79 1.15
C ALA A 102 -6.97 -4.22 -0.19
N ARG A 103 -8.30 -4.23 -0.34
CA ARG A 103 -8.98 -3.75 -1.55
C ARG A 103 -9.63 -2.40 -1.30
N ILE A 104 -9.32 -1.42 -2.15
CA ILE A 104 -9.66 -0.01 -1.95
C ILE A 104 -10.45 0.48 -3.17
N PRO A 105 -11.67 1.01 -2.99
CA PRO A 105 -12.35 1.76 -4.05
C PRO A 105 -11.57 3.02 -4.40
N VAL A 106 -11.42 3.26 -5.70
CA VAL A 106 -10.82 4.48 -6.24
C VAL A 106 -11.80 5.09 -7.24
N LEU A 107 -12.29 6.28 -6.91
CA LEU A 107 -13.20 7.07 -7.72
C LEU A 107 -12.36 7.98 -8.63
N LEU A 108 -12.79 8.12 -9.88
CA LEU A 108 -12.10 8.93 -10.87
C LEU A 108 -13.00 10.08 -11.29
N TYR A 109 -12.47 11.30 -11.24
CA TYR A 109 -13.17 12.49 -11.69
C TYR A 109 -12.33 13.23 -12.72
N ARG A 110 -13.01 13.75 -13.73
CA ARG A 110 -12.43 14.67 -14.70
C ARG A 110 -12.76 16.10 -14.29
N ASN A 111 -11.74 16.94 -14.15
CA ASN A 111 -11.92 18.34 -13.83
C ASN A 111 -12.40 19.10 -15.09
N THR A 112 -13.48 19.87 -14.99
CA THR A 112 -14.05 20.60 -16.13
C THR A 112 -13.53 22.03 -16.23
N ASN A 113 -13.05 22.58 -15.11
CA ASN A 113 -12.69 23.99 -14.97
C ASN A 113 -11.18 24.24 -14.92
N GLU A 114 -10.40 23.20 -14.64
CA GLU A 114 -8.95 23.27 -14.44
C GLU A 114 -8.27 22.08 -15.13
N SER A 115 -6.95 22.12 -15.20
CA SER A 115 -6.16 21.00 -15.71
C SER A 115 -5.91 19.99 -14.58
N GLY A 116 -5.91 18.70 -14.92
CA GLY A 116 -5.62 17.61 -14.00
C GLY A 116 -6.89 16.89 -13.53
N ASP A 117 -6.89 15.57 -13.66
CA ASP A 117 -7.96 14.71 -13.13
C ASP A 117 -7.81 14.56 -11.61
N ILE A 118 -8.90 14.20 -10.93
CA ILE A 118 -8.90 13.95 -9.49
C ILE A 118 -9.07 12.44 -9.28
N VAL A 119 -8.10 11.85 -8.58
CA VAL A 119 -8.13 10.44 -8.17
C VAL A 119 -8.47 10.37 -6.69
N LEU A 120 -9.58 9.74 -6.35
CA LEU A 120 -10.14 9.77 -5.01
C LEU A 120 -10.22 8.38 -4.40
N TYR A 121 -9.36 8.10 -3.42
CA TYR A 121 -9.34 6.83 -2.69
C TYR A 121 -10.32 6.87 -1.52
N ALA A 122 -11.14 5.83 -1.38
CA ALA A 122 -12.10 5.71 -0.29
C ALA A 122 -11.63 4.64 0.72
N TYR A 123 -11.01 5.08 1.82
CA TYR A 123 -10.66 4.22 2.97
C TYR A 123 -11.76 4.23 4.02
N SER A 124 -11.70 3.33 4.99
CA SER A 124 -12.60 3.34 6.16
C SER A 124 -11.82 3.05 7.43
N TYR A 125 -12.39 3.38 8.59
CA TYR A 125 -11.78 3.02 9.87
C TYR A 125 -11.66 1.49 10.05
N ALA A 126 -12.60 0.71 9.51
CA ALA A 126 -12.49 -0.75 9.52
C ALA A 126 -11.31 -1.26 8.66
N PHE A 127 -11.00 -0.59 7.55
CA PHE A 127 -9.80 -0.88 6.76
C PHE A 127 -8.53 -0.61 7.58
N LEU A 128 -8.47 0.53 8.28
CA LEU A 128 -7.33 0.87 9.14
C LEU A 128 -7.20 -0.09 10.33
N ASP A 129 -8.29 -0.54 10.92
CA ASP A 129 -8.26 -1.54 12.01
C ASP A 129 -7.73 -2.89 11.51
N THR A 130 -8.20 -3.34 10.36
CA THR A 130 -7.81 -4.64 9.78
C THR A 130 -6.37 -4.63 9.25
N HIS A 131 -5.96 -3.55 8.59
CA HIS A 131 -4.68 -3.47 7.87
C HIS A 131 -3.69 -2.46 8.45
N GLY A 132 -3.95 -1.88 9.61
CA GLY A 132 -3.16 -0.81 10.26
C GLY A 132 -1.71 -1.17 10.58
N HIS A 133 -1.42 -2.46 10.71
CA HIS A 133 -0.06 -2.98 10.87
C HIS A 133 0.82 -2.77 9.62
N ARG A 134 0.21 -2.40 8.48
CA ARG A 134 0.89 -2.17 7.19
C ARG A 134 0.51 -0.85 6.56
N PHE A 135 -0.75 -0.45 6.63
CA PHE A 135 -1.25 0.77 6.00
C PHE A 135 -1.65 1.75 7.09
N GLN A 136 -0.98 2.90 7.14
CA GLN A 136 -1.21 3.90 8.19
C GLN A 136 -1.54 5.27 7.60
N LEU A 137 -2.50 5.93 8.24
CA LEU A 137 -2.56 7.38 8.31
C LEU A 137 -1.90 7.82 9.60
N THR A 138 -1.12 8.89 9.56
CA THR A 138 -0.45 9.39 10.74
C THR A 138 -1.48 9.96 11.72
N GLY A 139 -1.18 9.89 13.03
CA GLY A 139 -2.13 10.30 14.07
C GLY A 139 -2.57 11.76 13.95
N ASP A 140 -1.69 12.64 13.49
CA ASP A 140 -2.00 14.06 13.23
C ASP A 140 -3.04 14.24 12.10
N VAL A 141 -3.02 13.39 11.07
CA VAL A 141 -4.05 13.41 10.01
C VAL A 141 -5.39 13.01 10.61
N LEU A 142 -5.42 11.89 11.32
CA LEU A 142 -6.64 11.34 11.91
C LEU A 142 -7.28 12.28 12.93
N GLU A 143 -6.46 12.94 13.76
CA GLU A 143 -6.92 13.96 14.71
C GLU A 143 -7.52 15.17 13.99
N ARG A 144 -6.92 15.60 12.87
CA ARG A 144 -7.43 16.75 12.11
C ARG A 144 -8.78 16.48 11.44
N ILE A 145 -8.95 15.30 10.84
CA ILE A 145 -10.18 14.93 10.11
C ILE A 145 -11.24 14.28 11.02
N GLU A 146 -11.05 14.29 12.34
CA GLU A 146 -12.01 13.69 13.28
C GLU A 146 -13.41 14.32 13.14
N THR A 147 -13.44 15.63 12.88
CA THR A 147 -14.66 16.37 12.56
C THR A 147 -14.91 16.34 11.05
N GLU A 148 -16.13 16.03 10.62
CA GLU A 148 -16.49 15.79 9.20
C GLU A 148 -16.29 17.00 8.28
N ASP A 149 -16.25 18.22 8.82
CA ASP A 149 -16.04 19.46 8.05
C ASP A 149 -14.57 19.92 8.02
N LEU A 150 -13.64 19.11 8.55
CA LEU A 150 -12.23 19.45 8.59
C LEU A 150 -11.42 18.67 7.55
N PHE A 151 -10.53 19.40 6.90
CA PHE A 151 -9.65 18.90 5.85
C PHE A 151 -8.18 18.93 6.32
N ASP A 152 -7.41 17.94 5.90
CA ASP A 152 -5.95 17.94 5.97
C ASP A 152 -5.38 18.14 4.56
N LEU A 153 -4.79 19.31 4.34
CA LEU A 153 -4.21 19.72 3.07
C LEU A 153 -2.71 19.44 3.09
N ARG A 154 -2.22 18.76 2.06
CA ARG A 154 -0.79 18.46 1.89
C ARG A 154 -0.34 18.75 0.48
N ASP A 155 0.53 19.74 0.35
CA ASP A 155 1.31 19.99 -0.86
C ASP A 155 2.51 19.02 -0.88
N SER A 156 2.63 18.24 -1.96
CA SER A 156 3.74 17.31 -2.20
C SER A 156 4.52 17.64 -3.46
N GLY A 157 4.55 18.91 -3.87
CA GLY A 157 5.28 19.41 -5.04
C GLY A 157 4.38 19.58 -6.26
N GLU A 158 4.43 18.62 -7.20
CA GLU A 158 3.57 18.64 -8.41
C GLU A 158 2.19 18.02 -8.16
N THR A 159 2.05 17.32 -7.03
CA THR A 159 0.80 16.67 -6.64
C THR A 159 0.34 17.20 -5.30
N ASN A 160 -0.94 17.51 -5.23
CA ASN A 160 -1.62 17.94 -4.04
C ASN A 160 -2.52 16.83 -3.51
N VAL A 161 -2.58 16.72 -2.18
CA VAL A 161 -3.40 15.73 -1.49
C VAL A 161 -4.30 16.38 -0.46
N LEU A 162 -5.60 16.13 -0.63
CA LEU A 162 -6.63 16.54 0.30
C LEU A 162 -7.20 15.31 1.01
N VAL A 163 -7.20 15.32 2.34
CA VAL A 163 -7.78 14.26 3.15
C VAL A 163 -8.95 14.81 3.96
N TRP A 164 -10.07 14.09 3.96
CA TRP A 164 -11.21 14.43 4.80
C TRP A 164 -12.00 13.20 5.20
N ARG A 165 -12.89 13.37 6.16
CA ARG A 165 -13.82 12.35 6.62
C ARG A 165 -15.22 12.72 6.14
N GLN A 166 -15.94 11.73 5.62
CA GLN A 166 -17.37 11.85 5.38
C GLN A 166 -18.03 10.61 5.95
N ARG A 167 -18.81 10.77 7.04
CA ARG A 167 -19.43 9.67 7.79
C ARG A 167 -18.39 8.64 8.26
N ASP A 168 -18.45 7.40 7.81
CA ASP A 168 -17.54 6.31 8.17
C ASP A 168 -16.38 6.11 7.18
N ASP A 169 -16.32 6.94 6.13
CA ASP A 169 -15.30 6.90 5.10
C ASP A 169 -14.24 7.99 5.32
N ILE A 170 -13.00 7.66 4.96
CA ILE A 170 -11.86 8.57 4.89
C ILE A 170 -11.47 8.67 3.42
N PHE A 171 -11.56 9.88 2.89
CA PHE A 171 -11.27 10.17 1.50
C PHE A 171 -9.88 10.78 1.37
N ILE A 172 -9.12 10.31 0.39
CA ILE A 172 -7.84 10.90 -0.02
C ILE A 172 -7.94 11.26 -1.50
N ALA A 173 -8.12 12.55 -1.80
CA ALA A 173 -8.04 13.07 -3.16
C ALA A 173 -6.60 13.38 -3.53
N VAL A 174 -6.21 12.99 -4.74
CA VAL A 174 -4.93 13.29 -5.35
C VAL A 174 -5.20 14.06 -6.64
N THR A 175 -4.58 15.23 -6.79
CA THR A 175 -4.75 16.10 -7.96
C THR A 175 -3.49 16.91 -8.24
N GLU A 176 -3.28 17.32 -9.49
CA GLU A 176 -2.27 18.32 -9.86
C GLU A 176 -2.80 19.77 -9.76
N SER A 177 -4.11 19.94 -9.60
CA SER A 177 -4.77 21.24 -9.49
C SER A 177 -4.57 21.87 -8.10
N ASP A 178 -4.97 23.14 -7.96
CA ASP A 178 -4.93 23.87 -6.69
C ASP A 178 -5.83 23.21 -5.63
N ILE A 179 -5.24 22.91 -4.48
CA ILE A 179 -5.90 22.18 -3.41
C ILE A 179 -6.86 23.02 -2.58
N GLU A 180 -6.56 24.32 -2.40
CA GLU A 180 -7.48 25.22 -1.69
C GLU A 180 -8.75 25.42 -2.53
N ALA A 181 -8.60 25.45 -3.86
CA ALA A 181 -9.74 25.46 -4.77
C ALA A 181 -10.54 24.14 -4.66
N LEU A 182 -9.88 22.98 -4.61
CA LEU A 182 -10.55 21.69 -4.46
C LEU A 182 -11.33 21.56 -3.15
N GLU A 183 -10.77 21.99 -2.02
CA GLU A 183 -11.45 21.99 -0.72
C GLU A 183 -12.79 22.72 -0.80
N ASN A 184 -12.80 23.93 -1.38
CA ASN A 184 -14.01 24.74 -1.53
C ASN A 184 -15.08 24.13 -2.45
N ARG A 185 -14.69 23.16 -3.29
CA ARG A 185 -15.57 22.50 -4.27
C ARG A 185 -16.21 21.22 -3.75
N ILE A 186 -15.65 20.64 -2.69
CA ILE A 186 -16.23 19.46 -2.03
C ILE A 186 -17.37 19.96 -1.16
N ARG A 187 -18.59 19.83 -1.67
CA ARG A 187 -19.77 20.13 -0.86
C ARG A 187 -19.91 19.00 0.16
N ALA A 188 -19.80 19.33 1.44
CA ALA A 188 -20.25 18.44 2.50
C ALA A 188 -21.69 18.03 2.17
N SER A 189 -21.91 16.73 1.91
CA SER A 189 -23.17 16.09 1.50
C SER A 189 -24.33 16.28 2.49
N SER A 190 -24.17 17.15 3.48
CA SER A 190 -25.03 17.37 4.63
C SER A 190 -25.77 18.72 4.62
N GLN A 191 -25.52 19.61 3.65
CA GLN A 191 -26.33 20.83 3.51
C GLN A 191 -27.43 20.64 2.45
N PRO A 192 -28.73 20.57 2.85
CA PRO A 192 -29.81 20.71 1.88
C PRO A 192 -29.66 22.08 1.20
N ALA A 193 -29.88 22.11 -0.11
CA ALA A 193 -29.96 23.36 -0.87
C ALA A 193 -30.93 24.34 -0.17
N PRO A 194 -30.61 25.65 -0.10
CA PRO A 194 -31.51 26.64 0.48
C PRO A 194 -32.83 26.76 -0.28
#